data_AF-A0AAW2RY91-F1
#
_entry.id   AF-A0AAW2RY91-F1
#
_cell.length_a   1.000
_cell.length_b   1.000
_cell.length_c   1.000
_cell.angle_alpha   90.00
_cell.angle_beta   90.00
_cell.angle_gamma   90.00
#
_symmetry.space_group_name_H-M   'P 1'
#
loop_
_entity.id
_entity.type
_entity.pdbx_description
1 polymer ?
#
loop_
_entity_poly.entity_id
_entity_poly.type
_entity_poly.pdbx_seq_one_letter_code
_entity_poly.pdbx_strand_id
1 'polypeptide(L)'
;MDFVFRLTVTRARRAVRWTTPSPAWFKLNLNGFSLGNSGPAGAAGIIRDAEGHVRLAYQDALGTTTSVIAELTTVWRGLELALAHGLAPIVVEVDATTVI
;
A
#
# COMPACT_ATOMS: atom_id res chain seq x y z
N MET A 1 -8.52 -41.52 0.18
CA MET A 1 -7.71 -41.15 -1.00
C MET A 1 -7.41 -39.68 -0.79
N ASP A 2 -6.31 -39.40 -0.10
CA ASP A 2 -6.13 -38.11 0.56
C ASP A 2 -5.12 -37.31 -0.27
N PHE A 3 -5.63 -36.32 -1.01
CA PHE A 3 -4.77 -35.41 -1.74
C PHE A 3 -4.22 -34.36 -0.77
N VAL A 4 -2.93 -34.47 -0.44
CA VAL A 4 -2.20 -33.43 0.28
C VAL A 4 -1.65 -32.44 -0.74
N PHE A 5 -2.26 -31.26 -0.83
CA PHE A 5 -1.70 -30.15 -1.61
C PHE A 5 -0.58 -29.48 -0.80
N ARG A 6 0.66 -29.55 -1.29
CA ARG A 6 1.80 -28.80 -0.73
C ARG A 6 2.07 -27.58 -1.62
N LEU A 7 1.43 -26.45 -1.31
CA LEU A 7 1.73 -25.18 -1.96
C LEU A 7 3.07 -24.66 -1.44
N THR A 8 4.13 -24.83 -2.22
CA THR A 8 5.42 -24.17 -1.95
C THR A 8 5.42 -22.84 -2.70
N VAL A 9 4.87 -21.79 -2.08
CA VAL A 9 5.01 -20.42 -2.62
C VAL A 9 6.41 -19.93 -2.27
N THR A 10 7.37 -20.18 -3.14
CA THR A 10 8.69 -19.56 -3.04
C THR A 10 8.56 -18.09 -3.45
N ARG A 11 8.21 -17.21 -2.51
CA ARG A 11 8.27 -15.75 -2.76
C ARG A 11 9.74 -15.38 -2.91
N ALA A 12 10.21 -15.25 -4.15
CA ALA A 12 11.55 -14.74 -4.42
C ALA A 12 11.68 -13.37 -3.72
N ARG A 13 12.60 -13.27 -2.77
CA ARG A 13 12.85 -12.00 -2.06
C ARG A 13 13.49 -11.05 -3.06
N ARG A 14 12.70 -10.11 -3.59
CA ARG A 14 13.23 -9.02 -4.40
C ARG A 14 13.85 -7.99 -3.46
N ALA A 15 15.15 -7.76 -3.58
CA ALA A 15 15.76 -6.59 -2.96
C ALA A 15 15.17 -5.35 -3.63
N VAL A 16 14.42 -4.55 -2.87
CA VAL A 16 13.84 -3.30 -3.35
C VAL A 16 14.51 -2.17 -2.58
N ARG A 17 15.10 -1.23 -3.30
CA ARG A 17 15.61 0.01 -2.72
C ARG A 17 14.57 1.09 -2.96
N TRP A 18 14.09 1.71 -1.90
CA TRP A 18 13.25 2.89 -2.04
C TRP A 18 14.06 4.03 -2.70
N THR A 19 13.43 4.71 -3.65
CA THR A 19 13.99 5.89 -4.31
C THR A 19 13.07 7.09 -4.09
N THR A 20 13.67 8.27 -3.93
CA THR A 20 12.92 9.53 -3.89
C THR A 20 12.20 9.76 -5.22
N PRO A 21 11.06 10.48 -5.21
CA PRO A 21 10.41 10.93 -6.44
C PRO A 21 11.24 12.04 -7.12
N SER A 22 10.85 12.39 -8.35
CA SER A 22 11.41 13.56 -9.05
C SER A 22 11.23 14.85 -8.23
N PRO A 23 12.09 15.87 -8.41
CA PRO A 23 11.89 17.18 -7.78
C PRO A 23 10.46 17.73 -8.00
N ALA A 24 9.90 18.37 -6.97
CA ALA A 24 8.52 18.88 -6.93
C ALA A 24 7.41 17.80 -7.02
N TRP A 25 7.74 16.51 -6.95
CA TRP A 25 6.76 15.44 -6.82
C TRP A 25 6.74 14.89 -5.40
N PHE A 26 5.59 14.34 -5.03
CA PHE A 26 5.42 13.52 -3.85
C PHE A 26 5.40 12.04 -4.21
N LYS A 27 5.69 11.18 -3.24
CA LYS A 27 5.54 9.73 -3.35
C LYS A 27 4.65 9.21 -2.23
N LEU A 28 3.58 8.52 -2.60
CA LEU A 28 2.74 7.76 -1.68
C LEU A 28 3.19 6.30 -1.70
N ASN A 29 3.79 5.86 -0.59
CA ASN A 29 4.05 4.44 -0.33
C ASN A 29 2.98 3.91 0.61
N LEU A 30 2.37 2.79 0.28
CA LEU A 30 1.24 2.26 1.03
C LEU A 30 1.18 0.75 1.05
N ASN A 31 0.39 0.21 1.99
CA ASN A 31 0.06 -1.21 2.06
C ASN A 31 -1.25 -1.39 2.84
N GLY A 32 -2.24 -1.99 2.20
CA GLY A 32 -3.40 -2.57 2.87
C GLY A 32 -3.09 -3.97 3.41
N PHE A 33 -3.77 -4.39 4.47
CA PHE A 33 -3.63 -5.75 4.98
C PHE A 33 -4.96 -6.35 5.41
N SER A 34 -5.05 -7.68 5.35
CA SER A 34 -6.16 -8.47 5.89
C SER A 34 -5.62 -9.76 6.50
N LEU A 35 -6.08 -10.09 7.70
CA LEU A 35 -5.77 -11.33 8.40
C LEU A 35 -6.70 -12.46 7.92
N GLY A 36 -6.39 -13.02 6.75
CA GLY A 36 -7.22 -14.01 6.06
C GLY A 36 -7.87 -13.45 4.80
N ASN A 37 -8.82 -14.16 4.23
CA ASN A 37 -9.57 -13.75 3.03
C ASN A 37 -11.02 -14.24 3.12
N SER A 38 -11.93 -13.56 3.83
CA SER A 38 -11.83 -12.24 4.50
C SER A 38 -11.35 -12.31 5.97
N GLY A 39 -10.94 -11.19 6.56
CA GLY A 39 -10.59 -11.10 7.98
C GLY A 39 -10.35 -9.67 8.47
N PRO A 40 -9.99 -9.47 9.76
CA PRO A 40 -9.62 -8.16 10.30
C PRO A 40 -8.55 -7.49 9.45
N ALA A 41 -8.76 -6.23 9.10
CA ALA A 41 -8.02 -5.54 8.07
C ALA A 41 -7.74 -4.08 8.43
N GLY A 42 -6.72 -3.53 7.77
CA GLY A 42 -6.32 -2.13 7.93
C GLY A 42 -5.71 -1.57 6.65
N ALA A 43 -5.64 -0.25 6.62
CA ALA A 43 -4.98 0.54 5.59
C ALA A 43 -3.91 1.41 6.24
N ALA A 44 -2.77 1.59 5.57
CA ALA A 44 -1.76 2.54 6.01
C ALA A 44 -0.93 3.06 4.83
N GLY A 45 -0.48 4.30 4.93
CA GLY A 45 0.40 4.89 3.93
C GLY A 45 1.16 6.10 4.42
N ILE A 46 2.22 6.43 3.69
CA ILE A 46 3.12 7.55 3.96
C ILE A 46 3.33 8.32 2.66
N ILE A 47 3.17 9.64 2.72
CA ILE A 47 3.48 10.58 1.64
C ILE A 47 4.81 11.27 1.97
N ARG A 48 5.77 11.20 1.03
CA ARG A 48 7.09 11.81 1.15
C ARG A 48 7.35 12.80 0.03
N ASP A 49 8.17 13.81 0.28
CA ASP A 49 8.69 14.73 -0.75
C ASP A 49 9.93 14.17 -1.48
N ALA A 50 10.49 14.97 -2.38
CA ALA A 50 11.69 14.63 -3.16
C ALA A 50 12.97 14.51 -2.31
N GLU A 51 13.00 15.14 -1.13
CA GLU A 51 14.08 15.04 -0.16
C GLU A 51 13.91 13.81 0.77
N GLY A 52 12.77 13.12 0.68
CA GLY A 52 12.42 11.95 1.47
C GLY A 52 11.81 12.25 2.83
N HIS A 53 11.54 13.52 3.14
CA HIS A 53 10.83 13.90 4.35
C HIS A 53 9.38 13.42 4.29
N VAL A 54 8.90 12.91 5.42
CA VAL A 54 7.48 12.57 5.57
C VAL A 54 6.68 13.86 5.65
N ARG A 55 5.74 14.03 4.72
CA ARG A 55 4.81 15.16 4.71
C ARG A 55 3.47 14.79 5.34
N LEU A 56 3.07 13.53 5.20
CA LEU A 56 1.86 12.99 5.83
C LEU A 56 2.00 11.48 6.03
N ALA A 57 1.41 10.95 7.09
CA ALA A 57 1.21 9.52 7.29
C ALA A 57 -0.21 9.27 7.81
N TYR A 58 -0.78 8.12 7.47
CA TYR A 58 -2.13 7.74 7.92
C TYR A 58 -2.23 6.24 8.19
N GLN A 59 -3.23 5.87 8.99
CA GLN A 59 -3.66 4.50 9.22
C GLN A 59 -5.18 4.50 9.46
N ASP A 60 -5.87 3.47 8.99
CA ASP A 60 -7.30 3.27 9.20
C ASP A 60 -7.60 1.79 9.51
N ALA A 61 -8.52 1.55 10.46
CA ALA A 61 -9.07 0.23 10.72
C ALA A 61 -10.27 -0.02 9.79
N LEU A 62 -10.22 -1.09 8.99
CA LEU A 62 -11.22 -1.38 7.95
C LEU A 62 -12.26 -2.42 8.38
N GLY A 63 -12.20 -2.88 9.63
CA GLY A 63 -13.03 -3.98 10.10
C GLY A 63 -12.67 -5.29 9.40
N THR A 64 -13.66 -6.07 8.98
CA THR A 64 -13.45 -7.33 8.27
C THR A 64 -13.60 -7.14 6.76
N THR A 65 -12.53 -7.34 6.00
CA THR A 65 -12.57 -7.26 4.53
C THR A 65 -11.55 -8.21 3.89
N THR A 66 -11.42 -8.18 2.57
CA THR A 66 -10.40 -8.93 1.82
C THR A 66 -9.11 -8.11 1.69
N SER A 67 -7.99 -8.77 1.39
CA SER A 67 -6.73 -8.07 1.13
C SER A 67 -6.84 -7.10 -0.05
N VAL A 68 -7.59 -7.45 -1.10
CA VAL A 68 -7.75 -6.59 -2.29
C VAL A 68 -8.52 -5.32 -1.95
N ILE A 69 -9.61 -5.43 -1.19
CA ILE A 69 -10.38 -4.26 -0.76
C ILE A 69 -9.54 -3.40 0.19
N ALA A 70 -8.76 -4.01 1.09
CA ALA A 70 -7.89 -3.27 1.99
C ALA A 70 -6.86 -2.43 1.23
N GLU A 71 -6.20 -3.00 0.23
CA GLU A 71 -5.24 -2.29 -0.62
C GLU A 71 -5.87 -1.16 -1.43
N LEU A 72 -7.01 -1.42 -2.09
CA LEU A 72 -7.73 -0.38 -2.84
C LEU A 72 -8.20 0.76 -1.94
N THR A 73 -8.68 0.45 -0.74
CA THR A 73 -9.09 1.45 0.26
C THR A 73 -7.90 2.28 0.70
N THR A 74 -6.73 1.65 0.84
CA THR A 74 -5.48 2.33 1.17
C THR A 74 -5.09 3.32 0.07
N VAL A 75 -5.11 2.92 -1.21
CA VAL A 75 -4.88 3.84 -2.35
C VAL A 75 -5.84 5.01 -2.33
N TRP A 76 -7.14 4.73 -2.21
CA TRP A 76 -8.19 5.75 -2.19
C TRP A 76 -7.94 6.78 -1.09
N ARG A 77 -7.70 6.31 0.14
CA ARG A 77 -7.49 7.18 1.29
C ARG A 77 -6.23 8.05 1.15
N GLY A 78 -5.14 7.46 0.66
CA GLY A 78 -3.90 8.19 0.43
C GLY A 78 -4.05 9.30 -0.60
N LEU A 79 -4.80 9.05 -1.69
CA LEU A 79 -5.07 10.06 -2.71
C LEU A 79 -6.01 11.16 -2.21
N GLU A 80 -7.04 10.81 -1.44
CA GLU A 80 -7.95 11.78 -0.80
C GLU A 80 -7.16 12.73 0.12
N LEU A 81 -6.29 12.18 0.96
CA LEU A 81 -5.45 12.96 1.87
C LEU A 81 -4.43 13.82 1.11
N ALA A 82 -3.82 13.28 0.05
CA ALA A 82 -2.90 14.04 -0.79
C ALA A 82 -3.59 15.27 -1.41
N LEU A 83 -4.79 15.09 -1.96
CA LEU A 83 -5.58 16.17 -2.54
C LEU A 83 -5.95 17.22 -1.49
N ALA A 84 -6.44 16.78 -0.32
CA ALA A 84 -6.85 17.67 0.77
C ALA A 84 -5.70 18.53 1.33
N HIS A 85 -4.45 18.08 1.18
CA HIS A 85 -3.26 18.76 1.69
C HIS A 85 -2.41 19.43 0.60
N GLY A 86 -2.88 19.47 -0.65
CA GLY A 86 -2.13 20.05 -1.77
C GLY A 86 -0.84 19.30 -2.10
N LEU A 87 -0.76 18.00 -1.83
CA LEU A 87 0.42 17.15 -2.05
C LEU A 87 0.36 16.51 -3.44
N ALA A 88 0.39 17.36 -4.47
CA ALA A 88 0.40 16.96 -5.88
C ALA A 88 1.45 17.75 -6.67
N PRO A 89 2.03 17.20 -7.75
CA PRO A 89 1.78 15.87 -8.32
C PRO A 89 2.36 14.71 -7.47
N ILE A 90 1.76 13.52 -7.56
CA ILE A 90 2.11 12.38 -6.71
C ILE A 90 2.33 11.09 -7.53
N VAL A 91 3.37 10.33 -7.18
CA VAL A 91 3.58 8.95 -7.64
C VAL A 91 3.06 8.00 -6.56
N VAL A 92 2.23 7.02 -6.95
CA VAL A 92 1.72 5.99 -6.04
C VAL A 92 2.54 4.71 -6.22
N GLU A 93 3.02 4.15 -5.12
CA GLU A 93 3.78 2.90 -5.08
C GLU A 93 3.06 1.91 -4.16
N VAL A 94 2.53 0.85 -4.76
CA VAL A 94 1.74 -0.22 -4.12
C VAL A 94 2.48 -1.55 -4.32
N ASP A 95 2.53 -2.42 -3.32
CA ASP A 95 3.22 -3.72 -3.40
C ASP A 95 2.28 -4.91 -3.73
N ALA A 96 1.04 -4.60 -4.14
CA ALA A 96 0.02 -5.54 -4.59
C ALA A 96 -0.18 -5.45 -6.11
N THR A 97 0.31 -6.44 -6.87
CA THR A 97 0.10 -6.54 -8.33
C THR A 97 -1.38 -6.58 -8.72
N THR A 98 -2.26 -7.09 -7.86
CA THR A 98 -3.70 -7.16 -8.13
C THR A 98 -4.38 -5.78 -8.18
N VAL A 99 -3.71 -4.74 -7.66
CA VAL A 99 -4.24 -3.39 -7.53
C VAL A 99 -3.69 -2.46 -8.63
N ILE A 100 -2.64 -2.90 -9.34
CA ILE A 100 -1.94 -2.19 -10.42
C ILE A 100 -2.37 -2.79 -11.77
#